data_AF-A0AAE9D929-F1
#
_entry.id   AF-A0AAE9D929-F1
#
_cell.length_a   1.000
_cell.length_b   1.000
_cell.length_c   1.000
_cell.angle_alpha   90.00
_cell.angle_beta   90.00
_cell.angle_gamma   90.00
#
_symmetry.space_group_name_H-M   'P 1'
#
loop_
_entity.id
_entity.type
_entity.pdbx_description
1 polymer ?
#
loop_
_entity_poly.entity_id
_entity_poly.type
_entity_poly.pdbx_seq_one_letter_code
_entity_poly.pdbx_strand_id
1 'polypeptide(L)'
;MLRSTFTALFRASSRSISQTVPRFSAAAIGKQDPKLSLSYTCKVCGSRQGPKTFSKASYEKGVVIVTCTGCHNHHIIADNIGWFEDFKGKNIEEHLKSKGEQVKKQGTTIRNEDGIFEI
;
A
#
# COMPACT_ATOMS: atom_id res chain seq x y z
N MET A 1 56.83 25.12 -66.53
CA MET A 1 56.74 26.16 -65.49
C MET A 1 55.59 25.80 -64.54
N LEU A 2 55.97 25.55 -63.29
CA LEU A 2 55.28 25.65 -61.99
C LEU A 2 53.81 25.19 -61.80
N ARG A 3 53.71 24.04 -61.12
CA ARG A 3 52.95 23.75 -59.87
C ARG A 3 51.88 24.77 -59.46
N SER A 4 50.68 24.28 -59.13
CA SER A 4 50.18 24.42 -57.75
C SER A 4 48.87 23.65 -57.53
N THR A 5 48.93 22.58 -56.74
CA THR A 5 47.77 21.94 -56.12
C THR A 5 47.29 22.84 -54.98
N PHE A 6 46.13 23.48 -55.13
CA PHE A 6 45.51 24.22 -54.03
C PHE A 6 44.72 23.25 -53.15
N THR A 7 45.37 22.75 -52.10
CA THR A 7 44.72 22.00 -51.03
C THR A 7 43.94 22.97 -50.14
N ALA A 8 42.61 22.99 -50.26
CA ALA A 8 41.75 23.78 -49.38
C ALA A 8 41.75 23.17 -47.97
N LEU A 9 42.43 23.82 -47.02
CA LEU A 9 42.36 23.51 -45.60
C LEU A 9 41.05 24.08 -45.02
N PHE A 10 39.98 23.29 -45.05
CA PHE A 10 38.77 23.61 -44.28
C PHE A 10 39.03 23.31 -42.80
N ARG A 11 39.29 24.37 -42.04
CA ARG A 11 39.45 24.33 -40.58
C ARG A 11 38.07 24.27 -39.93
N ALA A 12 37.56 23.05 -39.69
CA ALA A 12 36.32 22.85 -38.94
C ALA A 12 36.50 23.36 -37.50
N SER A 13 35.87 24.49 -37.18
CA SER A 13 35.81 25.02 -35.81
C SER A 13 34.73 24.26 -35.04
N SER A 14 35.15 23.28 -34.24
CA SER A 14 34.28 22.51 -33.35
C SER A 14 33.74 23.42 -32.23
N ARG A 15 32.59 24.04 -32.44
CA ARG A 15 31.85 24.68 -31.35
C ARG A 15 31.19 23.59 -30.52
N SER A 16 31.80 23.27 -29.38
CA SER A 16 31.19 22.43 -28.35
C SER A 16 29.94 23.14 -27.81
N ILE A 17 28.76 22.66 -28.19
CA ILE A 17 27.50 23.10 -27.58
C ILE A 17 27.40 22.35 -26.25
N SER A 18 27.76 23.02 -25.16
CA SER A 18 27.53 22.54 -23.80
C SER A 18 26.02 22.59 -23.53
N GLN A 19 25.31 21.53 -23.92
CA GLN A 19 23.89 21.38 -23.61
C GLN A 19 23.76 20.86 -22.17
N THR A 20 23.51 21.76 -21.23
CA THR A 20 22.99 21.40 -19.92
C THR A 20 21.55 20.94 -20.11
N VAL A 21 21.35 19.64 -20.30
CA VAL A 21 20.01 19.04 -20.23
C VAL A 21 19.45 19.27 -18.82
N PRO A 22 18.27 19.91 -18.68
CA PRO A 22 17.64 20.05 -17.37
C PRO A 22 17.33 18.64 -16.85
N ARG A 23 17.98 18.25 -15.75
CA ARG A 23 17.60 17.05 -15.00
C ARG A 23 16.22 17.32 -14.41
N PHE A 24 15.19 16.71 -14.98
CA PHE A 24 13.91 16.58 -14.30
C PHE A 24 14.17 15.81 -12.99
N SER A 25 14.05 16.50 -11.85
CA SER A 25 14.04 15.83 -10.56
C SER A 25 12.80 14.94 -10.53
N ALA A 26 13.00 13.66 -10.21
CA ALA A 26 11.90 12.73 -10.01
C ALA A 26 11.05 13.25 -8.85
N ALA A 27 9.98 13.97 -9.17
CA ALA A 27 8.96 14.34 -8.20
C ALA A 27 8.40 13.03 -7.62
N ALA A 28 8.37 12.93 -6.29
CA ALA A 28 7.86 11.73 -5.62
C ALA A 28 6.40 11.49 -6.04
N ILE A 29 6.16 10.42 -6.78
CA ILE A 29 4.84 10.02 -7.27
C ILE A 29 4.05 9.42 -6.10
N GLY A 30 3.36 10.27 -5.32
CA GLY A 30 2.36 9.89 -4.32
C GLY A 30 2.85 9.01 -3.14
N LYS A 31 2.33 9.26 -1.93
CA LYS A 31 2.50 8.30 -0.82
C LYS A 31 1.37 7.28 -0.89
N GLN A 32 1.70 5.99 -0.88
CA GLN A 32 0.69 4.94 -0.72
C GLN A 32 0.36 4.74 0.76
N ASP A 33 -0.93 4.71 1.08
CA ASP A 33 -1.36 4.43 2.44
C ASP A 33 -1.18 2.95 2.79
N PRO A 34 -0.75 2.63 4.03
CA PRO A 34 -0.57 1.26 4.46
C PRO A 34 -1.89 0.49 4.47
N LYS A 35 -1.83 -0.78 4.05
CA LYS A 35 -2.94 -1.73 4.04
C LYS A 35 -2.71 -2.83 5.08
N LEU A 36 -3.80 -3.43 5.55
CA LEU A 36 -3.82 -4.57 6.46
C LEU A 36 -4.55 -5.73 5.80
N SER A 37 -4.23 -6.97 6.20
CA SER A 37 -4.94 -8.17 5.78
C SER A 37 -5.52 -8.90 7.00
N LEU A 38 -6.68 -9.53 6.81
CA LEU A 38 -7.37 -10.29 7.84
C LEU A 38 -7.75 -11.66 7.31
N SER A 39 -7.49 -12.68 8.12
CA SER A 39 -8.03 -14.02 7.94
C SER A 39 -8.81 -14.41 9.20
N TYR A 40 -10.12 -14.63 9.07
CA TYR A 40 -10.98 -14.90 10.20
C TYR A 40 -11.91 -16.09 9.93
N THR A 41 -12.41 -16.71 10.99
CA THR A 41 -13.45 -17.73 10.87
C THR A 41 -14.81 -17.11 11.14
N CYS A 42 -15.73 -17.22 10.18
CA CYS A 42 -17.08 -16.71 10.35
C CYS A 42 -17.82 -17.52 11.42
N LYS A 43 -18.29 -16.86 12.49
CA LYS A 43 -19.04 -17.54 13.57
C LYS A 43 -20.43 -18.02 13.16
N VAL A 44 -21.02 -17.45 12.08
CA VAL A 44 -22.35 -17.83 11.60
C VAL A 44 -22.31 -19.13 10.81
N CYS A 45 -21.36 -19.27 9.88
CA CYS A 45 -21.28 -20.43 8.98
C CYS A 45 -20.05 -21.33 9.20
N GLY A 46 -19.15 -21.00 10.12
CA GLY A 46 -17.95 -21.78 10.43
C GLY A 46 -16.86 -21.74 9.35
N SER A 47 -17.10 -21.15 8.18
CA SER A 47 -16.12 -21.09 7.11
C SER A 47 -14.95 -20.14 7.44
N ARG A 48 -13.73 -20.55 7.08
CA ARG A 48 -12.55 -19.69 7.13
C ARG A 48 -12.59 -18.72 5.95
N GLN A 49 -12.46 -17.44 6.25
CA GLN A 49 -12.47 -16.33 5.32
C GLN A 49 -11.09 -15.68 5.29
N GLY A 50 -10.57 -15.34 4.12
CA GLY A 50 -9.33 -14.58 3.99
C GLY A 50 -8.38 -15.08 2.89
N PRO A 51 -7.31 -14.31 2.62
CA PRO A 51 -7.03 -12.98 3.17
C PRO A 51 -7.96 -11.88 2.60
N LYS A 52 -8.49 -11.01 3.47
CA LYS A 52 -9.26 -9.80 3.08
C LYS A 52 -8.42 -8.56 3.38
N THR A 53 -8.22 -7.70 2.39
CA THR A 53 -7.36 -6.51 2.51
C THR A 53 -8.18 -5.24 2.69
N PHE A 54 -7.76 -4.35 3.59
CA PHE A 54 -8.37 -3.04 3.84
C PHE A 54 -7.32 -2.01 4.25
N SER A 55 -7.70 -0.73 4.28
CA SER A 55 -6.78 0.33 4.68
C SER A 55 -6.51 0.30 6.18
N LYS A 56 -5.26 0.59 6.59
CA LYS A 56 -4.90 0.72 8.01
C LYS A 56 -5.70 1.85 8.69
N ALA A 57 -5.91 2.95 7.97
CA ALA A 57 -6.66 4.10 8.48
C ALA A 57 -8.11 3.73 8.85
N SER A 58 -8.77 2.91 8.03
CA SER A 58 -10.13 2.43 8.31
C SER A 58 -10.17 1.54 9.56
N TYR A 59 -9.16 0.70 9.78
CA TYR A 59 -9.09 -0.17 10.96
C TYR A 59 -8.83 0.59 12.26
N GLU A 60 -8.00 1.63 12.23
CA GLU A 60 -7.60 2.38 13.42
C GLU A 60 -8.54 3.53 13.77
N LYS A 61 -9.16 4.17 12.77
CA LYS A 61 -9.93 5.42 12.96
C LYS A 61 -11.34 5.38 12.39
N GLY A 62 -11.66 4.38 11.57
CA GLY A 62 -12.92 4.30 10.86
C GLY A 62 -13.68 3.01 11.17
N VAL A 63 -14.42 2.56 10.15
CA VAL A 63 -15.22 1.34 10.17
C VAL A 63 -14.69 0.39 9.11
N VAL A 64 -14.59 -0.90 9.44
CA VAL A 64 -14.22 -1.97 8.52
C VAL A 64 -15.32 -3.03 8.54
N ILE A 65 -15.91 -3.25 7.37
CA ILE A 65 -16.94 -4.27 7.13
C ILE A 65 -16.44 -5.19 6.04
N VAL A 66 -16.51 -6.50 6.28
CA VAL A 66 -16.11 -7.53 5.32
C VAL A 66 -17.28 -8.42 4.96
N THR A 67 -17.39 -8.79 3.68
CA THR A 67 -18.40 -9.74 3.23
C THR A 67 -17.86 -11.16 3.31
N CYS A 68 -18.59 -12.03 4.01
CA CYS A 68 -18.28 -13.46 4.10
C CYS A 68 -18.80 -14.21 2.87
N THR A 69 -17.96 -15.02 2.23
CA THR A 69 -18.36 -15.83 1.06
C THR A 69 -19.25 -17.02 1.42
N GLY A 70 -19.25 -17.47 2.68
CA GLY A 70 -20.12 -18.56 3.15
C GLY A 70 -21.57 -18.13 3.39
N CYS A 71 -21.79 -17.25 4.37
CA CYS A 71 -23.15 -16.79 4.71
C CYS A 71 -23.63 -15.56 3.94
N HIS A 72 -22.81 -14.96 3.06
CA HIS A 72 -23.11 -13.76 2.28
C HIS A 72 -23.45 -12.50 3.10
N ASN A 73 -23.36 -12.59 4.43
CA ASN A 73 -23.58 -11.46 5.33
C ASN A 73 -22.33 -10.61 5.48
N HIS A 74 -22.56 -9.38 5.94
CA HIS A 74 -21.53 -8.43 6.31
C HIS A 74 -21.11 -8.63 7.76
N HIS A 75 -19.81 -8.74 8.01
CA HIS A 75 -19.23 -8.85 9.34
C HIS A 75 -18.44 -7.60 9.65
N ILE A 76 -18.71 -7.02 10.81
CA ILE A 76 -18.00 -5.85 11.32
C ILE A 76 -16.70 -6.30 11.98
N ILE A 77 -15.59 -5.71 11.57
CA ILE A 77 -14.24 -5.99 12.09
C ILE A 77 -13.79 -4.88 13.03
N ALA A 78 -14.02 -3.62 12.66
CA ALA A 78 -13.71 -2.45 13.48
C ALA A 78 -14.81 -1.40 13.32
N ASP A 79 -15.18 -0.73 14.41
CA ASP A 79 -16.08 0.43 14.41
C ASP A 79 -15.60 1.42 15.48
N ASN A 80 -14.66 2.29 15.09
CA ASN A 80 -14.05 3.24 16.01
C ASN A 80 -14.87 4.54 16.17
N ILE A 81 -15.94 4.71 15.38
CA ILE A 81 -16.76 5.93 15.34
C ILE A 81 -18.16 5.72 15.91
N GLY A 82 -18.54 4.47 16.22
CA GLY A 82 -19.84 4.13 16.79
C GLY A 82 -20.97 4.22 15.77
N TRP A 83 -20.73 3.79 14.54
CA TRP A 83 -21.78 3.73 13.52
C TRP A 83 -22.86 2.72 13.92
N PHE A 84 -22.48 1.60 14.55
CA PHE A 84 -23.39 0.52 14.91
C PHE A 84 -23.65 0.51 16.43
N GLU A 85 -24.84 0.95 16.83
CA GLU A 85 -25.25 1.07 18.26
C GLU A 85 -25.19 -0.26 19.03
N ASP A 86 -25.40 -1.38 18.33
CA ASP A 86 -25.38 -2.73 18.91
C ASP A 86 -23.95 -3.29 19.11
N PHE A 87 -22.94 -2.69 18.48
CA PHE A 87 -21.57 -3.15 18.54
C PHE A 87 -20.86 -2.56 19.78
N LYS A 88 -20.98 -3.23 20.92
CA LYS A 88 -20.36 -2.83 22.20
C LYS A 88 -18.85 -3.13 22.28
N GLY A 89 -18.07 -2.63 21.32
CA GLY A 89 -16.60 -2.68 21.32
C GLY A 89 -16.03 -1.80 20.22
N LYS A 90 -14.89 -1.13 20.42
CA LYS A 90 -14.32 -0.28 19.35
C LYS A 90 -13.69 -1.11 18.23
N ASN A 91 -13.09 -2.24 18.61
CA ASN A 91 -12.34 -3.10 17.69
C ASN A 91 -12.44 -4.57 18.11
N ILE A 92 -12.20 -5.50 17.17
CA ILE A 92 -12.19 -6.94 17.40
C ILE A 92 -11.21 -7.36 18.51
N GLU A 93 -10.13 -6.61 18.70
CA GLU A 93 -9.17 -6.83 19.79
C GLU A 93 -9.81 -6.66 21.18
N GLU A 94 -10.63 -5.62 21.37
CA GLU A 94 -11.35 -5.38 22.62
C GLU A 94 -12.45 -6.43 22.83
N HIS A 95 -13.15 -6.78 21.74
CA HIS A 95 -14.21 -7.78 21.78
C HIS A 95 -13.66 -9.17 22.13
N LEU A 96 -12.53 -9.58 21.57
CA LEU A 96 -11.89 -10.86 21.87
C LEU A 96 -11.28 -10.86 23.26
N LYS A 97 -10.69 -9.73 23.70
CA LYS A 97 -10.18 -9.57 25.06
C LYS A 97 -11.28 -9.74 26.11
N SER A 98 -12.50 -9.26 25.84
CA SER A 98 -13.66 -9.46 26.73
C SER A 98 -14.04 -10.95 26.89
N LYS A 99 -13.69 -11.78 25.91
CA LYS A 99 -13.95 -13.22 25.87
C LYS A 99 -12.74 -14.07 26.28
N GLY A 100 -11.61 -13.45 26.66
CA GLY A 100 -10.38 -14.15 27.01
C GLY A 100 -9.57 -14.70 25.82
N GLU A 101 -9.92 -14.32 24.60
CA GLU A 101 -9.20 -14.71 23.37
C GLU A 101 -8.22 -13.60 22.94
N GLN A 102 -7.07 -13.96 22.35
CA GLN A 102 -6.08 -12.99 21.86
C GLN A 102 -5.97 -13.01 20.34
N VAL A 103 -5.83 -11.82 19.76
CA VAL A 103 -5.52 -11.62 18.34
C VAL A 103 -4.03 -11.83 18.12
N LYS A 104 -3.65 -12.77 17.26
CA LYS A 104 -2.25 -12.98 16.88
C LYS A 104 -1.87 -11.99 15.78
N LYS A 105 -1.20 -10.89 16.17
CA LYS A 105 -0.56 -9.98 15.21
C LYS A 105 0.78 -10.57 14.81
N GLN A 106 0.92 -11.14 13.61
CA GLN A 106 2.24 -11.49 13.10
C GLN A 106 2.91 -10.23 12.54
N GLY A 107 3.78 -9.62 13.35
CA GLY A 107 4.50 -8.41 12.99
C GLY A 107 5.73 -8.73 12.14
N THR A 108 5.65 -8.52 10.82
CA THR A 108 6.83 -8.46 9.97
C THR A 108 7.41 -7.06 10.03
N THR A 109 8.37 -6.85 10.93
CA THR A 109 9.38 -5.81 10.71
C THR A 109 10.27 -6.30 9.57
N ILE A 110 10.18 -5.66 8.41
CA ILE A 110 11.30 -5.24 7.54
C ILE A 110 10.69 -4.51 6.34
N ARG A 111 11.31 -3.35 6.04
CA ARG A 111 11.35 -2.55 4.81
C ARG A 111 10.41 -2.99 3.67
N ASN A 112 9.69 -1.99 3.13
CA ASN A 112 9.16 -1.89 1.76
C ASN A 112 9.29 -3.19 0.95
N GLU A 113 8.16 -3.83 0.60
CA GLU A 113 7.53 -3.82 -0.75
C GLU A 113 6.29 -4.75 -0.77
N ASP A 114 6.14 -5.71 0.15
CA ASP A 114 5.03 -6.69 0.10
C ASP A 114 4.28 -6.87 1.43
N GLY A 115 3.91 -5.76 2.09
CA GLY A 115 3.32 -5.70 3.43
C GLY A 115 1.98 -6.45 3.63
N ILE A 116 2.02 -7.78 3.63
CA ILE A 116 0.93 -8.68 4.02
C ILE A 116 1.08 -8.92 5.52
N PHE A 117 0.26 -8.25 6.31
CA PHE A 117 0.09 -8.53 7.74
C PHE A 117 -1.13 -9.40 7.92
N GLU A 118 -0.96 -10.62 8.42
CA GLU A 118 -2.07 -11.48 8.82
C GLU A 118 -2.52 -11.10 10.25
N ILE A 119 -3.78 -10.66 10.37
CA ILE A 119 -4.56 -10.72 11.61
C ILE A 119 -5.43 -11.97 11.56
#